data_AF-A0A821XIG4-F1
#
_entry.id   AF-A0A821XIG4-F1
#
_cell.length_a   1.000
_cell.length_b   1.000
_cell.length_c   1.000
_cell.angle_alpha   90.00
_cell.angle_beta   90.00
_cell.angle_gamma   90.00
#
_symmetry.space_group_name_H-M   'P 1'
#
loop_
_entity.id
_entity.type
_entity.pdbx_description
1 polymer ?
#
loop_
_entity_poly.entity_id
_entity_poly.type
_entity_poly.pdbx_seq_one_letter_code
_entity_poly.pdbx_strand_id
1 'polypeptide(L)'
;MTIKHATGIHHVEFHTTRPQNLIDIFVQTYGFVLSATRTTCDYSQWLLESSQCKLIISTTTAVAEKTTEMNCSQNHYEILTPLLGDETTRNLVINRDTAFNIALAVTSVQSVLDRTPDAQVLVSRRKAVDQYGSIEYACIKSCIGNVVHSIIDMSQYSGSYLPGFLPITIDSSQEQKTNQNLLSTIDHVAFAMPRNSAKVAIEWYENVLGLKRFVINQEDDPFQGFTVRVGSM
;
A
#
# COMPACT_ATOMS: atom_id res chain seq x y z
N MET A 1 -13.91 13.82 -20.86
CA MET A 1 -12.44 13.70 -20.70
C MET A 1 -12.19 12.53 -19.76
N THR A 2 -11.80 11.37 -20.28
CA THR A 2 -11.68 10.11 -19.52
C THR A 2 -10.30 10.03 -18.88
N ILE A 3 -10.25 9.86 -17.56
CA ILE A 3 -9.09 10.02 -16.69
C ILE A 3 -8.12 8.83 -16.88
N LYS A 4 -6.85 9.12 -17.25
CA LYS A 4 -5.74 8.15 -17.42
C LYS A 4 -4.61 8.42 -16.40
N HIS A 5 -4.90 8.39 -15.10
CA HIS A 5 -3.86 8.77 -14.12
C HIS A 5 -3.49 7.69 -13.11
N ALA A 6 -4.41 6.85 -12.63
CA ALA A 6 -4.05 5.62 -11.92
C ALA A 6 -3.94 4.47 -12.92
N THR A 7 -2.78 3.82 -12.98
CA THR A 7 -2.53 2.68 -13.87
C THR A 7 -2.88 1.34 -13.22
N GLY A 8 -3.00 1.31 -11.88
CA GLY A 8 -3.44 0.16 -11.11
C GLY A 8 -2.97 0.22 -9.66
N ILE A 9 -3.23 -0.85 -8.91
CA ILE A 9 -2.66 -1.05 -7.58
C ILE A 9 -1.19 -1.43 -7.77
N HIS A 10 -0.29 -0.64 -7.19
CA HIS A 10 1.14 -0.91 -7.20
C HIS A 10 1.50 -2.01 -6.20
N HIS A 11 1.02 -1.86 -4.95
CA HIS A 11 1.22 -2.83 -3.89
C HIS A 11 0.17 -2.63 -2.78
N VAL A 12 -0.03 -3.66 -1.96
CA VAL A 12 -0.71 -3.53 -0.67
C VAL A 12 0.31 -3.79 0.43
N GLU A 13 0.33 -2.90 1.42
CA GLU A 13 1.25 -2.97 2.53
C GLU A 13 0.51 -3.28 3.84
N PHE A 14 1.06 -4.27 4.54
CA PHE A 14 0.60 -4.75 5.83
C PHE A 14 1.58 -4.32 6.91
N HIS A 15 1.05 -3.86 8.03
CA HIS A 15 1.81 -3.75 9.26
C HIS A 15 1.54 -4.99 10.11
N THR A 16 2.56 -5.54 10.76
CA THR A 16 2.40 -6.61 11.74
C THR A 16 3.49 -6.60 12.80
N THR A 17 3.15 -7.06 14.00
CA THR A 17 4.10 -7.31 15.10
C THR A 17 4.84 -8.65 14.97
N ARG A 18 4.40 -9.52 14.04
CA ARG A 18 4.97 -10.87 13.81
C ARG A 18 5.20 -11.09 12.31
N PRO A 19 6.15 -10.38 11.69
CA PRO A 19 6.36 -10.41 10.24
C PRO A 19 6.62 -11.83 9.72
N GLN A 20 7.40 -12.64 10.43
CA GLN A 20 7.72 -14.00 9.98
C GLN A 20 6.46 -14.87 9.79
N ASN A 21 5.49 -14.79 10.72
CA ASN A 21 4.26 -15.57 10.61
C ASN A 21 3.47 -15.20 9.35
N LEU A 22 3.36 -13.90 9.04
CA LEU A 22 2.61 -13.45 7.88
C LEU A 22 3.34 -13.75 6.57
N ILE A 23 4.67 -13.60 6.56
CA ILE A 23 5.53 -14.01 5.44
C ILE A 23 5.38 -15.50 5.17
N ASP A 24 5.47 -16.34 6.19
CA ASP A 24 5.35 -17.79 6.05
C ASP A 24 3.98 -18.19 5.50
N ILE A 25 2.89 -17.55 5.93
CA ILE A 25 1.56 -17.79 5.37
C ILE A 25 1.54 -17.49 3.86
N PHE A 26 1.99 -16.31 3.44
CA PHE A 26 1.99 -15.93 2.03
C PHE A 26 2.90 -16.81 1.17
N VAL A 27 4.10 -17.11 1.65
CA VAL A 27 5.09 -17.91 0.91
C VAL A 27 4.64 -19.38 0.83
N GLN A 28 4.30 -19.99 1.97
CA GLN A 28 4.04 -21.43 2.03
C GLN A 28 2.64 -21.82 1.56
N THR A 29 1.64 -20.93 1.76
CA THR A 29 0.24 -21.25 1.44
C THR A 29 -0.19 -20.66 0.09
N TYR A 30 0.25 -19.44 -0.21
CA TYR A 30 -0.21 -18.69 -1.39
C TYR A 30 0.82 -18.61 -2.52
N GLY A 31 2.00 -19.21 -2.34
CA GLY A 31 3.03 -19.27 -3.37
C GLY A 31 3.71 -17.94 -3.67
N PHE A 32 3.70 -16.99 -2.72
CA PHE A 32 4.51 -15.78 -2.85
C PHE A 32 5.99 -16.08 -2.70
N VAL A 33 6.80 -15.20 -3.27
CA VAL A 33 8.25 -15.22 -3.20
C VAL A 33 8.73 -14.02 -2.40
N LEU A 34 9.55 -14.26 -1.37
CA LEU A 34 10.25 -13.18 -0.69
C LEU A 34 11.42 -12.70 -1.56
N SER A 35 11.26 -11.57 -2.24
CA SER A 35 12.15 -11.13 -3.32
C SER A 35 13.10 -9.99 -2.94
N ALA A 36 12.72 -9.16 -1.97
CA ALA A 36 13.55 -8.05 -1.51
C ALA A 36 13.24 -7.65 -0.07
N THR A 37 14.17 -6.96 0.57
CA THR A 37 13.99 -6.40 1.92
C THR A 37 14.48 -4.98 2.00
N ARG A 38 13.97 -4.25 2.97
CA ARG A 38 14.47 -2.93 3.33
C ARG A 38 14.45 -2.79 4.83
N THR A 39 15.56 -2.34 5.41
CA THR A 39 15.63 -2.05 6.84
C THR A 39 16.15 -0.64 7.02
N THR A 40 15.45 0.13 7.83
CA THR A 40 15.83 1.48 8.27
C THR A 40 16.10 1.46 9.77
N CYS A 41 16.37 2.64 10.35
CA CYS A 41 16.42 2.78 11.80
C CYS A 41 15.07 2.48 12.46
N ASP A 42 13.96 2.76 11.77
CA ASP A 42 12.62 2.78 12.37
C ASP A 42 11.76 1.58 12.03
N TYR A 43 12.01 0.92 10.89
CA TYR A 43 11.20 -0.19 10.44
C TYR A 43 11.99 -1.19 9.59
N SER A 44 11.44 -2.39 9.50
CA SER A 44 11.86 -3.41 8.54
C SER A 44 10.69 -3.77 7.63
N GLN A 45 11.01 -4.01 6.37
CA GLN A 45 10.07 -4.31 5.31
C GLN A 45 10.54 -5.49 4.46
N TRP A 46 9.59 -6.32 4.06
CA TRP A 46 9.78 -7.49 3.21
C TRP A 46 8.83 -7.39 2.02
N LEU A 47 9.40 -7.45 0.81
CA LEU A 47 8.64 -7.49 -0.43
C LEU A 47 8.33 -8.94 -0.78
N LEU A 48 7.05 -9.25 -0.89
CA LEU A 48 6.54 -10.52 -1.37
C LEU A 48 5.93 -10.33 -2.76
N GLU A 49 6.33 -11.18 -3.71
CA GLU A 49 5.88 -11.12 -5.10
C GLU A 49 5.27 -12.45 -5.55
N SER A 50 4.18 -12.37 -6.30
CA SER A 50 3.62 -13.48 -7.05
C SER A 50 3.14 -12.94 -8.40
N SER A 51 3.86 -13.26 -9.47
CA SER A 51 3.69 -12.62 -10.79
C SER A 51 3.73 -11.08 -10.70
N GLN A 52 2.62 -10.38 -10.97
CA GLN A 52 2.54 -8.91 -10.85
C GLN A 52 2.00 -8.45 -9.49
N CYS A 53 1.47 -9.36 -8.67
CA CYS A 53 0.98 -9.07 -7.33
C CYS A 53 2.16 -8.80 -6.38
N LYS A 54 2.14 -7.63 -5.73
CA LYS A 54 3.19 -7.20 -4.80
C LYS A 54 2.60 -6.83 -3.46
N LEU A 55 3.09 -7.47 -2.42
CA LEU A 55 2.75 -7.17 -1.03
C LEU A 55 4.00 -6.70 -0.30
N ILE A 56 3.86 -5.68 0.55
CA ILE A 56 4.92 -5.32 1.50
C ILE A 56 4.44 -5.72 2.90
N ILE A 57 5.27 -6.48 3.62
CA ILE A 57 5.08 -6.73 5.04
C ILE A 57 6.01 -5.81 5.81
N SER A 58 5.49 -5.09 6.79
CA SER A 58 6.21 -4.06 7.53
C SER A 58 6.08 -4.28 9.03
N THR A 59 7.15 -3.99 9.77
CA THR A 59 7.14 -3.96 11.23
C THR A 59 8.01 -2.81 11.73
N THR A 60 7.71 -2.27 12.90
CA THR A 60 8.56 -1.27 13.56
C THR A 60 9.74 -1.92 14.25
N THR A 61 10.89 -1.25 14.27
CA THR A 61 12.04 -1.68 15.09
C THR A 61 11.82 -1.27 16.55
N ALA A 62 12.49 -1.95 17.47
CA ALA A 62 12.48 -1.58 18.90
C ALA A 62 13.06 -0.18 19.18
N VAL A 63 13.74 0.44 18.20
CA VAL A 63 14.31 1.79 18.29
C VAL A 63 13.25 2.87 17.98
N ALA A 64 12.35 2.61 17.02
CA ALA A 64 11.20 3.46 16.71
C ALA A 64 10.12 3.49 17.81
N GLU A 65 10.20 2.60 18.79
CA GLU A 65 9.34 2.63 19.98
C GLU A 65 9.82 3.64 21.03
N LYS A 66 11.06 4.13 20.92
CA LYS A 66 11.73 4.93 21.98
C LYS A 66 12.17 6.32 21.55
N THR A 67 12.12 6.66 20.27
CA THR A 67 12.77 7.87 19.74
C THR A 67 11.82 8.62 18.81
N THR A 68 11.59 9.91 19.08
CA THR A 68 10.76 10.82 18.26
C THR A 68 11.55 11.63 17.23
N GLU A 69 12.87 11.52 17.22
CA GLU A 69 13.73 12.26 16.28
C GLU A 69 14.88 11.36 15.82
N MET A 70 15.05 11.17 14.51
CA MET A 70 16.37 11.07 13.87
C MET A 70 16.29 11.09 12.33
N ASN A 71 17.27 11.79 11.74
CA ASN A 71 17.51 11.94 10.31
C ASN A 71 17.77 10.58 9.63
N CYS A 72 16.74 9.96 9.04
CA CYS A 72 16.96 8.94 8.02
C CYS A 72 17.22 9.63 6.67
N SER A 73 18.16 9.10 5.88
CA SER A 73 18.56 9.70 4.61
C SER A 73 17.34 9.85 3.67
N GLN A 74 17.09 11.08 3.21
CA GLN A 74 15.93 11.47 2.37
C GLN A 74 15.88 10.80 0.98
N ASN A 75 16.76 9.84 0.70
CA ASN A 75 16.94 9.27 -0.62
C ASN A 75 16.07 8.03 -0.89
N HIS A 76 15.35 7.51 0.11
CA HIS A 76 14.53 6.31 -0.05
C HIS A 76 13.02 6.61 0.06
N TYR A 77 12.21 5.71 -0.49
CA TYR A 77 10.75 5.80 -0.39
C TYR A 77 10.32 5.63 1.07
N GLU A 78 9.82 6.70 1.70
CA GLU A 78 9.51 6.71 3.13
C GLU A 78 8.12 7.29 3.37
N ILE A 79 7.19 6.41 3.77
CA ILE A 79 5.87 6.80 4.29
C ILE A 79 5.70 6.42 5.75
N LEU A 80 6.34 5.36 6.23
CA LEU A 80 6.11 4.81 7.57
C LEU A 80 6.59 5.74 8.69
N THR A 81 7.76 6.37 8.54
CA THR A 81 8.31 7.28 9.57
C THR A 81 7.41 8.50 9.82
N PRO A 82 6.89 9.20 8.78
CA PRO A 82 5.84 10.19 8.99
C PRO A 82 4.60 9.66 9.72
N LEU A 83 4.15 8.44 9.40
CA LEU A 83 2.98 7.82 10.06
C LEU A 83 3.29 7.39 11.51
N LEU A 84 4.55 7.10 11.83
CA LEU A 84 5.06 6.78 13.17
C LEU A 84 5.08 8.00 14.10
N GLY A 85 5.32 9.19 13.54
CA GLY A 85 5.41 10.45 14.29
C GLY A 85 4.05 11.05 14.67
N ASP A 86 2.95 10.65 14.01
CA ASP A 86 1.59 11.08 14.34
C ASP A 86 0.89 10.04 15.23
N GLU A 87 0.49 10.41 16.45
CA GLU A 87 -0.09 9.49 17.42
C GLU A 87 -1.40 8.86 16.93
N THR A 88 -2.22 9.62 16.21
CA THR A 88 -3.49 9.13 15.64
C THR A 88 -3.23 8.02 14.64
N THR A 89 -2.31 8.26 13.71
CA THR A 89 -1.95 7.30 12.68
C THR A 89 -1.19 6.10 13.24
N ARG A 90 -0.30 6.32 14.21
CA ARG A 90 0.42 5.26 14.92
C ARG A 90 -0.55 4.27 15.57
N ASN A 91 -1.56 4.75 16.28
CA ASN A 91 -2.56 3.91 16.93
C ASN A 91 -3.38 3.09 15.92
N LEU A 92 -3.64 3.65 14.75
CA LEU A 92 -4.44 3.00 13.71
C LEU A 92 -3.67 1.93 12.93
N VAL A 93 -2.37 2.15 12.71
CA VAL A 93 -1.56 1.30 11.81
C VAL A 93 -0.66 0.33 12.56
N ILE A 94 0.03 0.80 13.60
CA ILE A 94 1.22 0.12 14.13
C ILE A 94 0.89 -0.81 15.30
N ASN A 95 -0.12 -0.48 16.10
CA ASN A 95 -0.41 -1.28 17.30
C ASN A 95 -1.17 -2.60 17.00
N ARG A 96 -1.35 -2.95 15.71
CA ARG A 96 -2.14 -4.12 15.25
C ARG A 96 -1.58 -4.70 13.96
N ASP A 97 -1.94 -5.96 13.71
CA ASP A 97 -1.74 -6.62 12.41
C ASP A 97 -2.86 -6.10 11.46
N THR A 98 -2.51 -5.38 10.39
CA THR A 98 -3.50 -4.78 9.49
C THR A 98 -2.94 -4.44 8.11
N ALA A 99 -3.78 -4.53 7.07
CA ALA A 99 -3.52 -3.85 5.80
C ALA A 99 -3.79 -2.36 6.00
N PHE A 100 -2.81 -1.50 5.69
CA PHE A 100 -2.95 -0.07 5.96
C PHE A 100 -2.61 0.81 4.78
N ASN A 101 -1.74 0.39 3.86
CA ASN A 101 -1.39 1.22 2.71
C ASN A 101 -1.74 0.50 1.42
N ILE A 102 -2.57 1.15 0.60
CA ILE A 102 -2.91 0.69 -0.74
C ILE A 102 -2.26 1.68 -1.69
N ALA A 103 -1.11 1.28 -2.21
CA ALA A 103 -0.33 2.11 -3.10
C ALA A 103 -0.88 2.04 -4.53
N LEU A 104 -1.02 3.20 -5.15
CA LEU A 104 -1.55 3.37 -6.49
C LEU A 104 -0.41 3.85 -7.39
N ALA A 105 -0.18 3.12 -8.48
CA ALA A 105 0.73 3.56 -9.52
C ALA A 105 0.06 4.66 -10.34
N VAL A 106 0.77 5.75 -10.58
CA VAL A 106 0.28 6.89 -11.35
C VAL A 106 1.30 7.40 -12.36
N THR A 107 0.82 8.23 -13.29
CA THR A 107 1.66 8.90 -14.31
C THR A 107 2.10 10.31 -13.92
N SER A 108 1.55 10.86 -12.82
CA SER A 108 1.92 12.16 -12.27
C SER A 108 1.34 12.30 -10.86
N VAL A 109 2.21 12.35 -9.85
CA VAL A 109 1.80 12.60 -8.46
C VAL A 109 1.17 13.98 -8.32
N GLN A 110 1.77 14.99 -8.96
CA GLN A 110 1.30 16.37 -8.90
C GLN A 110 -0.13 16.51 -9.41
N SER A 111 -0.44 15.89 -10.56
CA SER A 111 -1.78 15.98 -11.14
C SER A 111 -2.85 15.28 -10.30
N VAL A 112 -2.48 14.31 -9.46
CA VAL A 112 -3.41 13.79 -8.45
C VAL A 112 -3.62 14.83 -7.36
N LEU A 113 -2.55 15.32 -6.73
CA LEU A 113 -2.63 16.30 -5.64
C LEU A 113 -3.40 17.57 -6.01
N ASP A 114 -3.18 18.11 -7.22
CA ASP A 114 -3.89 19.31 -7.72
C ASP A 114 -5.41 19.12 -7.81
N ARG A 115 -5.87 17.88 -8.02
CA ARG A 115 -7.30 17.53 -8.11
C ARG A 115 -7.90 17.16 -6.77
N THR A 116 -7.08 17.06 -5.73
CA THR A 116 -7.50 16.65 -4.38
C THR A 116 -7.27 17.76 -3.34
N PRO A 117 -7.74 19.00 -3.56
CA PRO A 117 -7.39 20.12 -2.69
C PRO A 117 -7.84 19.91 -1.23
N ASP A 118 -8.93 19.15 -1.03
CA ASP A 118 -9.50 18.86 0.28
C ASP A 118 -8.93 17.59 0.93
N ALA A 119 -8.01 16.90 0.26
CA ALA A 119 -7.45 15.67 0.78
C ALA A 119 -6.42 15.95 1.88
N GLN A 120 -6.50 15.20 2.97
CA GLN A 120 -5.49 15.25 4.02
C GLN A 120 -4.22 14.54 3.55
N VAL A 121 -3.23 15.33 3.13
CA VAL A 121 -1.91 14.84 2.70
C VAL A 121 -1.03 14.61 3.92
N LEU A 122 -0.67 13.35 4.18
CA LEU A 122 0.21 12.95 5.29
C LEU A 122 1.68 13.09 4.94
N VAL A 123 2.01 12.83 3.67
CA VAL A 123 3.36 13.05 3.12
C VAL A 123 3.18 13.87 1.85
N SER A 124 3.65 15.11 1.88
CA SER A 124 3.72 15.97 0.69
C SER A 124 4.50 15.29 -0.42
N ARG A 125 4.33 15.76 -1.67
CA ARG A 125 5.11 15.26 -2.80
C ARG A 125 6.61 15.27 -2.47
N ARG A 126 7.21 14.09 -2.56
CA ARG A 126 8.64 13.86 -2.32
C ARG A 126 9.22 13.07 -3.49
N LYS A 127 10.54 13.10 -3.57
CA LYS A 127 11.33 12.35 -4.54
C LYS A 127 12.27 11.42 -3.78
N ALA A 128 12.31 10.14 -4.18
CA ALA A 128 13.31 9.19 -3.70
C ALA A 128 14.21 8.79 -4.87
N VAL A 129 15.51 8.63 -4.61
CA VAL A 129 16.54 8.49 -5.65
C VAL A 129 17.58 7.46 -5.23
N ASP A 130 17.91 6.55 -6.14
CA ASP A 130 19.08 5.70 -6.01
C ASP A 130 19.80 5.53 -7.36
N GLN A 131 20.70 4.55 -7.45
CA GLN A 131 21.48 4.24 -8.65
C GLN A 131 20.64 3.82 -9.88
N TYR A 132 19.37 3.47 -9.70
CA TYR A 132 18.45 3.07 -10.76
C TYR A 132 17.48 4.19 -11.18
N GLY A 133 17.69 5.42 -10.72
CA GLY A 133 16.90 6.58 -11.10
C GLY A 133 16.09 7.12 -9.92
N SER A 134 14.88 7.63 -10.22
CA SER A 134 14.06 8.26 -9.19
C SER A 134 12.59 7.99 -9.32
N ILE A 135 11.92 7.93 -8.18
CA ILE A 135 10.46 7.93 -8.10
C ILE A 135 9.98 9.26 -7.51
N GLU A 136 8.73 9.62 -7.83
CA GLU A 136 7.99 10.62 -7.08
C GLU A 136 6.85 9.95 -6.33
N TYR A 137 6.56 10.45 -5.13
CA TYR A 137 5.47 9.90 -4.35
C TYR A 137 4.84 10.91 -3.40
N ALA A 138 3.62 10.62 -2.97
CA ALA A 138 2.91 11.31 -1.89
C ALA A 138 2.06 10.29 -1.12
N CYS A 139 1.60 10.65 0.08
CA CYS A 139 0.70 9.81 0.88
C CYS A 139 -0.51 10.62 1.32
N ILE A 140 -1.71 10.09 1.04
CA ILE A 140 -3.00 10.70 1.38
C ILE A 140 -3.71 9.83 2.40
N LYS A 141 -4.29 10.46 3.44
CA LYS A 141 -5.13 9.77 4.41
C LYS A 141 -6.47 9.37 3.79
N SER A 142 -6.86 8.11 3.91
CA SER A 142 -8.20 7.66 3.48
C SER A 142 -9.27 8.12 4.47
N CYS A 143 -10.51 8.25 4.00
CA CYS A 143 -11.69 8.33 4.88
C CYS A 143 -11.92 7.02 5.68
N ILE A 144 -11.27 5.93 5.28
CA ILE A 144 -11.37 4.62 5.91
C ILE A 144 -10.29 4.48 6.98
N GLY A 145 -10.66 4.72 8.24
CA GLY A 145 -9.92 4.30 9.44
C GLY A 145 -8.38 4.33 9.33
N ASN A 146 -7.76 3.16 9.37
CA ASN A 146 -6.31 2.98 9.34
C ASN A 146 -5.68 3.03 7.94
N VAL A 147 -6.48 3.20 6.89
CA VAL A 147 -6.03 3.14 5.51
C VAL A 147 -5.40 4.45 5.07
N VAL A 148 -4.33 4.36 4.30
CA VAL A 148 -3.69 5.43 3.56
C VAL A 148 -3.48 5.00 2.11
N HIS A 149 -3.33 5.99 1.24
CA HIS A 149 -3.04 5.78 -0.17
C HIS A 149 -1.73 6.44 -0.53
N SER A 150 -0.73 5.60 -0.80
CA SER A 150 0.49 6.07 -1.44
C SER A 150 0.23 6.24 -2.93
N ILE A 151 0.62 7.38 -3.48
CA ILE A 151 0.50 7.67 -4.91
C ILE A 151 1.93 7.73 -5.43
N ILE A 152 2.27 6.85 -6.38
CA ILE A 152 3.66 6.62 -6.78
C ILE A 152 3.79 6.73 -8.30
N ASP A 153 4.68 7.60 -8.75
CA ASP A 153 5.13 7.66 -10.14
C ASP A 153 6.54 7.08 -10.24
N MET A 154 6.66 6.00 -11.02
CA MET A 154 7.91 5.28 -11.28
C MET A 154 8.43 5.48 -12.71
N SER A 155 7.86 6.40 -13.49
CA SER A 155 8.23 6.59 -14.90
C SER A 155 9.72 6.88 -15.15
N GLN A 156 10.43 7.35 -14.12
CA GLN A 156 11.86 7.67 -14.15
C GLN A 156 12.73 6.70 -13.34
N TYR A 157 12.22 5.50 -13.04
CA TYR A 157 12.89 4.50 -12.22
C TYR A 157 13.00 3.14 -12.93
N SER A 158 14.19 2.56 -12.94
CA SER A 158 14.48 1.27 -13.61
C SER A 158 14.97 0.17 -12.65
N GLY A 159 14.91 0.41 -11.34
CA GLY A 159 15.29 -0.58 -10.34
C GLY A 159 14.27 -1.70 -10.22
N SER A 160 14.61 -2.76 -9.49
CA SER A 160 13.75 -3.94 -9.34
C SER A 160 12.41 -3.63 -8.64
N TYR A 161 12.39 -2.67 -7.72
CA TYR A 161 11.17 -2.29 -7.00
C TYR A 161 11.10 -0.82 -6.63
N LEU A 162 11.48 -0.43 -5.39
CA LEU A 162 11.49 0.96 -4.92
C LEU A 162 12.86 1.29 -4.31
N PRO A 163 13.30 2.56 -4.32
CA PRO A 163 14.57 2.95 -3.74
C PRO A 163 14.76 2.46 -2.29
N GLY A 164 15.91 1.83 -2.06
CA GLY A 164 16.31 1.26 -0.77
C GLY A 164 15.88 -0.19 -0.53
N PHE A 165 15.12 -0.82 -1.43
CA PHE A 165 14.92 -2.28 -1.37
C PHE A 165 16.14 -3.01 -1.92
N LEU A 166 16.66 -3.95 -1.13
CA LEU A 166 17.76 -4.83 -1.50
C LEU A 166 17.19 -6.18 -1.93
N PRO A 167 17.49 -6.66 -3.15
CA PRO A 167 17.00 -7.95 -3.62
C PRO A 167 17.62 -9.08 -2.80
N ILE A 168 16.82 -10.12 -2.55
CA ILE A 168 17.29 -11.38 -1.97
C ILE A 168 17.67 -12.30 -3.12
N THR A 169 18.89 -12.84 -3.08
CA THR A 169 19.30 -13.90 -3.99
C THR A 169 18.56 -15.18 -3.63
N ILE A 170 17.70 -15.65 -4.53
CA ILE A 170 16.94 -16.89 -4.38
C ILE A 170 17.70 -17.98 -5.12
N ASP A 171 18.00 -19.08 -4.44
CA ASP A 171 18.58 -20.25 -5.10
C ASP A 171 17.59 -20.82 -6.12
N SER A 172 18.10 -21.22 -7.29
CA SER A 172 17.32 -21.71 -8.44
C SER A 172 16.42 -22.92 -8.11
N SER A 173 16.68 -23.61 -7.00
CA SER A 173 15.87 -24.71 -6.49
C SER A 173 14.55 -24.26 -5.82
N GLN A 174 14.49 -23.04 -5.28
CA GLN A 174 13.27 -22.46 -4.73
C GLN A 174 12.37 -21.90 -5.84
N GLU A 175 12.94 -21.33 -6.91
CA GLU A 175 12.18 -20.88 -8.10
C GLU A 175 11.31 -21.99 -8.70
N GLN A 176 11.80 -23.25 -8.71
CA GLN A 176 11.04 -24.37 -9.24
C GLN A 176 9.80 -24.75 -8.39
N LYS A 177 9.81 -24.49 -7.07
CA LYS A 177 8.65 -24.73 -6.21
C LYS A 177 7.63 -23.59 -6.28
N THR A 178 8.07 -22.37 -6.57
CA THR A 178 7.24 -21.16 -6.61
C THR A 178 6.62 -20.87 -7.98
N ASN A 179 7.01 -21.62 -9.02
CA ASN A 179 6.46 -21.53 -10.38
C ASN A 179 5.00 -21.98 -10.54
N GLN A 180 4.28 -22.23 -9.44
CA GLN A 180 2.82 -22.24 -9.48
C GLN A 180 2.36 -20.78 -9.48
N ASN A 181 2.28 -20.17 -10.67
CA ASN A 181 1.69 -18.85 -10.90
C ASN A 181 0.18 -18.87 -10.57
N LEU A 182 -0.16 -19.02 -9.29
CA LEU A 182 -1.53 -19.11 -8.79
C LEU A 182 -2.21 -17.74 -8.83
N LEU A 183 -1.43 -16.66 -8.79
CA LEU A 183 -1.90 -15.28 -8.72
C LEU A 183 -1.27 -14.44 -9.82
N SER A 184 -2.06 -13.57 -10.45
CA SER A 184 -1.61 -12.66 -11.51
C SER A 184 -1.41 -11.25 -10.97
N THR A 185 -2.48 -10.60 -10.52
CA THR A 185 -2.54 -9.20 -10.12
C THR A 185 -3.51 -9.03 -8.94
N ILE A 186 -3.39 -7.90 -8.22
CA ILE A 186 -4.43 -7.48 -7.28
C ILE A 186 -5.58 -6.88 -8.10
N ASP A 187 -6.71 -7.57 -8.13
CA ASP A 187 -7.90 -7.15 -8.89
C ASP A 187 -8.63 -6.01 -8.17
N HIS A 188 -8.99 -6.22 -6.90
CA HIS A 188 -9.67 -5.24 -6.08
C HIS A 188 -9.30 -5.36 -4.60
N VAL A 189 -9.60 -4.31 -3.84
CA VAL A 189 -9.54 -4.29 -2.37
C VAL A 189 -10.93 -3.99 -1.85
N ALA A 190 -11.48 -4.89 -1.05
CA ALA A 190 -12.77 -4.72 -0.41
C ALA A 190 -12.61 -4.16 1.01
N PHE A 191 -13.40 -3.15 1.36
CA PHE A 191 -13.41 -2.58 2.70
C PHE A 191 -14.69 -2.96 3.44
N ALA A 192 -14.54 -3.51 4.64
CA ALA A 192 -15.64 -3.67 5.57
C ALA A 192 -15.90 -2.34 6.28
N MET A 193 -17.10 -1.80 6.10
CA MET A 193 -17.48 -0.48 6.59
C MET A 193 -18.66 -0.58 7.56
N PRO A 194 -18.79 0.34 8.54
CA PRO A 194 -20.00 0.45 9.36
C PRO A 194 -21.25 0.56 8.49
N ARG A 195 -22.37 0.02 8.99
CA ARG A 195 -23.64 0.06 8.27
C ARG A 195 -24.00 1.50 7.87
N ASN A 196 -24.47 1.67 6.64
CA ASN A 196 -24.88 2.95 6.04
C ASN A 196 -23.75 3.99 5.84
N SER A 197 -22.47 3.59 5.92
CA SER A 197 -21.33 4.51 5.73
C SER A 197 -20.66 4.41 4.35
N ALA A 198 -21.10 3.48 3.49
CA ALA A 198 -20.52 3.28 2.17
C ALA A 198 -20.56 4.53 1.30
N LYS A 199 -21.64 5.33 1.39
CA LYS A 199 -21.79 6.59 0.65
C LYS A 199 -20.63 7.56 0.90
N VAL A 200 -20.17 7.67 2.15
CA VAL A 200 -19.04 8.55 2.51
C VAL A 200 -17.77 8.09 1.81
N ALA A 201 -17.52 6.78 1.77
CA ALA A 201 -16.37 6.24 1.06
C ALA A 201 -16.47 6.49 -0.45
N ILE A 202 -17.64 6.26 -1.06
CA ILE A 202 -17.86 6.49 -2.49
C ILE A 202 -17.57 7.96 -2.84
N GLU A 203 -18.19 8.90 -2.14
CA GLU A 203 -17.98 10.35 -2.36
C GLU A 203 -16.52 10.74 -2.16
N TRP A 204 -15.84 10.17 -1.16
CA TRP A 204 -14.43 10.43 -0.93
C TRP A 204 -13.55 9.91 -2.08
N TYR A 205 -13.74 8.67 -2.54
CA TYR A 205 -12.96 8.10 -3.65
C TYR A 205 -13.22 8.81 -4.99
N GLU A 206 -14.45 9.29 -5.21
CA GLU A 206 -14.80 10.10 -6.38
C GLU A 206 -14.16 11.48 -6.35
N ASN A 207 -14.25 12.20 -5.22
CA ASN A 207 -13.77 13.58 -5.11
C ASN A 207 -12.25 13.66 -4.93
N VAL A 208 -11.66 12.73 -4.17
CA VAL A 208 -10.21 12.70 -3.93
C VAL A 208 -9.55 11.94 -5.07
N LEU A 209 -9.73 10.63 -5.19
CA LEU A 209 -8.94 9.87 -6.16
C LEU A 209 -9.46 9.96 -7.61
N GLY A 210 -10.56 10.68 -7.85
CA GLY A 210 -11.16 10.80 -9.18
C GLY A 210 -11.65 9.46 -9.72
N LEU A 211 -11.91 8.49 -8.84
CA LEU A 211 -12.45 7.20 -9.22
C LEU A 211 -13.90 7.37 -9.62
N LYS A 212 -14.44 6.37 -10.31
CA LYS A 212 -15.86 6.32 -10.65
C LYS A 212 -16.45 5.11 -10.01
N ARG A 213 -17.66 5.27 -9.47
CA ARG A 213 -18.43 4.13 -9.01
C ARG A 213 -18.60 3.12 -10.15
N PHE A 214 -18.20 1.88 -9.88
CA PHE A 214 -18.45 0.72 -10.72
C PHE A 214 -19.41 -0.20 -9.96
N VAL A 215 -20.49 -0.63 -10.63
CA VAL A 215 -21.50 -1.51 -10.04
C VAL A 215 -21.09 -2.95 -10.34
N ILE A 216 -20.86 -3.75 -9.30
CA ILE A 216 -20.33 -5.11 -9.44
C ILE A 216 -21.48 -6.12 -9.56
N ASN A 217 -22.57 -5.89 -8.81
CA ASN A 217 -23.75 -6.76 -8.80
C ASN A 217 -25.04 -5.99 -9.13
N GLN A 218 -26.01 -6.65 -9.77
CA GLN A 218 -27.35 -6.08 -10.00
C GLN A 218 -28.08 -5.74 -8.68
N GLU A 219 -27.72 -6.42 -7.60
CA GLU A 219 -28.26 -6.17 -6.26
C GLU A 219 -27.56 -5.02 -5.50
N ASP A 220 -26.51 -4.43 -6.08
CA ASP A 220 -25.81 -3.31 -5.45
C ASP A 220 -26.72 -2.08 -5.41
N ASP A 221 -27.00 -1.60 -4.20
CA ASP A 221 -27.73 -0.34 -4.04
C ASP A 221 -26.86 0.82 -4.55
N PRO A 222 -27.37 1.70 -5.45
CA PRO A 222 -26.60 2.79 -6.06
C PRO A 222 -26.00 3.81 -5.08
N PHE A 223 -26.45 3.83 -3.82
CA PHE A 223 -25.99 4.75 -2.79
C PHE A 223 -25.25 4.03 -1.64
N GLN A 224 -25.67 2.81 -1.32
CA GLN A 224 -25.18 2.05 -0.16
C GLN A 224 -24.19 0.95 -0.53
N GLY A 225 -24.04 0.61 -1.81
CA GLY A 225 -23.21 -0.51 -2.25
C GLY A 225 -23.81 -1.87 -1.85
N PHE A 226 -22.96 -2.90 -1.85
CA PHE A 226 -23.37 -4.24 -1.44
C PHE A 226 -23.61 -4.30 0.08
N THR A 227 -24.82 -4.66 0.50
CA THR A 227 -25.17 -4.82 1.93
C THR A 227 -25.21 -6.29 2.31
N VAL A 228 -24.27 -6.72 3.17
CA VAL A 228 -24.29 -8.07 3.73
C VAL A 228 -25.44 -8.19 4.74
N ARG A 229 -26.41 -9.06 4.48
CA ARG A 229 -27.51 -9.34 5.40
C ARG A 229 -27.10 -10.46 6.35
N VAL A 230 -27.38 -10.30 7.65
CA VAL A 230 -27.18 -11.37 8.63
C VAL A 230 -28.25 -12.44 8.38
N GLY A 231 -27.84 -13.66 8.01
CA GLY A 231 -28.73 -14.82 7.86
C GLY A 231 -28.86 -15.42 6.45
N SER A 232 -28.15 -14.91 5.45
CA SER A 232 -28.05 -15.55 4.13
C SER A 232 -26.87 -16.51 4.09
N MET A 233 -27.12 -17.76 4.49
CA MET A 233 -26.42 -18.94 3.95
C MET A 233 -27.18 -19.45 2.73
#